data_AF-G9L3N3-F1
#
_entry.id   AF-G9L3N3-F1
#
_cell.length_a   1.000
_cell.length_b   1.000
_cell.length_c   1.000
_cell.angle_alpha   90.00
_cell.angle_beta   90.00
_cell.angle_gamma   90.00
#
_symmetry.space_group_name_H-M   'P 1'
#
loop_
_entity.id
_entity.type
_entity.pdbx_description
1 polymer ?
#
loop_
_entity_poly.entity_id
_entity_poly.type
_entity_poly.pdbx_seq_one_letter_code
_entity_poly.pdbx_strand_id
1 'polypeptide(L)'
;VSEARQPLLRHGPVREALLTLLDACGRPVPSSPALDEGLVLLLSQLCVCLAREPSLLEFFLQPPPEPGAAPRLLLFSRLVPFVHREGTLGQQARDALLLLMALSAGSPTVGRYIADHSYFCPVLATGLSALYSSLPRKIEVPGDDWHCLRREDWLGVPALALFMSSLEFCNAVIQVAHPLVQKQLVDYIHNGFLVPVMGPALHKTSVEEMIASTAYLELFLRSISEPALLRTFLRFLLLHRHDTHTILDTLVARIGSNSRLCMVSLSLFRTLLNLSCEDVLLQLVLRYLVPCNHVMLSQKPAVRDVDLYGRAADKFLSLIPRCCRHHAPSPPRPEHASWARGPGSPSVDSSSVVTVPRPSTPSRLALFLRQQSLGGSESPVPAPRSPGLAASPASSPGRRPSPVEEPGELEDNYLEYLREARRGVDRCVRACRTWSAPYDGERPPPEPSPVGSRTKKRSLLPEED
;
A
#
# COMPACT_ATOMS: atom_id res chain seq x y z
N VAL A 1 -19.62 -38.00 -1.78
CA VAL A 1 -19.72 -37.21 -3.02
C VAL A 1 -18.40 -37.19 -3.78
N SER A 2 -17.29 -36.85 -3.13
CA SER A 2 -15.95 -36.81 -3.73
C SER A 2 -15.42 -38.16 -4.23
N GLU A 3 -15.75 -39.27 -3.57
CA GLU A 3 -15.29 -40.62 -3.93
C GLU A 3 -16.19 -41.35 -4.95
N ALA A 4 -17.34 -40.77 -5.30
CA ALA A 4 -18.27 -41.41 -6.21
C ALA A 4 -17.78 -41.25 -7.66
N ARG A 5 -17.72 -42.36 -8.41
CA ARG A 5 -17.39 -42.34 -9.85
C ARG A 5 -18.49 -41.73 -10.71
N GLN A 6 -19.72 -41.67 -10.19
CA GLN A 6 -20.88 -41.09 -10.86
C GLN A 6 -21.07 -39.63 -10.43
N PRO A 7 -21.55 -38.74 -11.31
CA PRO A 7 -21.78 -37.33 -11.00
C PRO A 7 -23.01 -37.15 -10.11
N LEU A 8 -22.92 -37.56 -8.84
CA LEU A 8 -24.03 -37.58 -7.87
C LEU A 8 -24.70 -36.21 -7.68
N LEU A 9 -23.96 -35.11 -7.87
CA LEU A 9 -24.49 -33.75 -7.75
C LEU A 9 -25.45 -33.36 -8.88
N ARG A 10 -25.45 -34.08 -10.01
CA ARG A 10 -26.43 -33.91 -11.09
C ARG A 10 -27.77 -34.57 -10.77
N HIS A 11 -27.80 -35.52 -9.82
CA HIS A 11 -29.03 -36.17 -9.40
C HIS A 11 -29.82 -35.27 -8.44
N GLY A 12 -30.97 -34.78 -8.90
CA GLY A 12 -31.91 -33.94 -8.14
C GLY A 12 -32.14 -34.35 -6.68
N PRO A 13 -32.53 -35.61 -6.37
CA PRO A 13 -32.85 -36.00 -4.99
C PRO A 13 -31.63 -35.95 -4.04
N VAL A 14 -30.44 -36.30 -4.53
CA VAL A 14 -29.20 -36.22 -3.72
C VAL A 14 -28.85 -34.76 -3.44
N ARG A 15 -29.01 -33.90 -4.45
CA ARG A 15 -28.75 -32.47 -4.34
C ARG A 15 -29.73 -31.76 -3.40
N GLU A 16 -31.02 -32.06 -3.50
CA GLU A 16 -32.05 -31.49 -2.63
C GLU A 16 -31.87 -31.90 -1.17
N ALA A 17 -31.56 -33.18 -0.93
CA ALA A 17 -31.23 -33.66 0.41
C ALA A 17 -30.00 -32.93 0.98
N LEU A 18 -28.99 -32.67 0.15
CA LEU A 18 -27.78 -31.96 0.55
C LEU A 18 -28.05 -30.48 0.82
N LEU A 19 -28.85 -29.79 0.00
CA LEU A 19 -29.26 -28.41 0.24
C LEU A 19 -30.06 -28.29 1.53
N THR A 20 -31.00 -29.21 1.77
CA THR A 20 -31.79 -29.27 3.01
C THR A 20 -30.90 -29.46 4.23
N LEU A 21 -29.89 -30.32 4.13
CA LEU A 21 -28.89 -30.52 5.19
C LEU A 21 -28.08 -29.26 5.44
N LEU A 22 -27.56 -28.60 4.40
CA LEU A 22 -26.79 -27.36 4.53
C LEU A 22 -27.61 -26.21 5.12
N ASP A 23 -28.91 -26.15 4.81
CA ASP A 23 -29.84 -25.19 5.41
C ASP A 23 -30.13 -25.52 6.88
N ALA A 24 -30.26 -26.80 7.24
CA ALA A 24 -30.43 -27.23 8.61
C ALA A 24 -29.19 -26.95 9.49
N CYS A 25 -27.99 -27.25 8.98
CA CYS A 25 -26.71 -26.86 9.60
C CYS A 25 -26.52 -25.35 9.71
N GLY A 26 -27.34 -24.61 8.97
CA GLY A 26 -27.32 -23.16 8.93
C GLY A 26 -28.10 -22.44 10.02
N ARG A 27 -28.87 -23.19 10.82
CA ARG A 27 -29.61 -22.66 11.98
C ARG A 27 -28.66 -22.57 13.19
N PRO A 28 -28.87 -21.61 14.11
CA PRO A 28 -28.05 -21.47 15.31
C PRO A 28 -28.28 -22.65 16.24
N VAL A 29 -27.54 -23.73 16.00
CA VAL A 29 -27.38 -24.89 16.91
C VAL A 29 -26.07 -24.65 17.67
N PRO A 30 -25.98 -25.01 18.97
CA PRO A 30 -24.71 -24.93 19.69
C PRO A 30 -23.61 -25.70 18.95
N SER A 31 -22.51 -25.01 18.63
CA SER A 31 -21.38 -25.53 17.87
C SER A 31 -20.75 -26.72 18.61
N SER A 32 -20.77 -27.89 17.98
CA SER A 32 -19.96 -29.03 18.40
C SER A 32 -18.71 -29.09 17.52
N PRO A 33 -17.49 -29.25 18.09
CA PRO A 33 -16.25 -29.25 17.30
C PRO A 33 -16.25 -30.36 16.23
N ALA A 34 -16.80 -31.54 16.55
CA ALA A 34 -16.92 -32.64 15.59
C ALA A 34 -17.89 -32.32 14.44
N LEU A 35 -18.94 -31.54 14.71
CA LEU A 35 -19.88 -31.09 13.68
C LEU A 35 -19.25 -30.02 12.78
N ASP A 36 -18.51 -29.07 13.37
CA ASP A 36 -17.79 -28.03 12.63
C ASP A 36 -16.75 -28.66 11.69
N GLU A 37 -15.98 -29.66 12.16
CA GLU A 37 -15.03 -30.41 11.34
C GLU A 37 -15.70 -31.15 10.18
N GLY A 38 -16.79 -31.90 10.47
CA GLY A 38 -17.54 -32.62 9.45
C GLY A 38 -18.18 -31.69 8.41
N LEU A 39 -18.69 -30.53 8.85
CA LEU A 39 -19.28 -29.51 7.97
C LEU A 39 -18.23 -28.86 7.07
N VAL A 40 -17.10 -28.40 7.62
CA VAL A 40 -16.03 -27.78 6.83
C VAL A 40 -15.45 -28.79 5.83
N LEU A 41 -15.30 -30.06 6.22
CA LEU A 41 -14.89 -31.14 5.31
C LEU A 41 -15.89 -31.30 4.16
N LEU A 42 -17.19 -31.38 4.47
CA LEU A 42 -18.23 -31.49 3.43
C LEU A 42 -18.20 -30.28 2.49
N LEU A 43 -18.15 -29.06 3.03
CA LEU A 43 -18.10 -27.82 2.25
C LEU A 43 -16.85 -27.77 1.36
N SER A 44 -15.69 -28.16 1.89
CA SER A 44 -14.44 -28.25 1.14
C SER A 44 -14.53 -29.22 -0.04
N GLN A 45 -15.07 -30.43 0.19
CA GLN A 45 -15.26 -31.41 -0.88
C GLN A 45 -16.25 -30.92 -1.96
N LEU A 46 -17.31 -30.21 -1.56
CA LEU A 46 -18.22 -29.58 -2.51
C LEU A 46 -17.53 -28.49 -3.33
N CYS A 47 -16.69 -27.65 -2.72
CA CYS A 47 -15.91 -26.64 -3.44
C CYS A 47 -14.95 -27.27 -4.45
N VAL A 48 -14.32 -28.41 -4.13
CA VAL A 48 -13.50 -29.18 -5.08
C VAL A 48 -14.35 -29.70 -6.26
N CYS A 49 -15.56 -30.21 -5.99
CA CYS A 49 -16.47 -30.62 -7.07
C CYS A 49 -16.88 -29.44 -7.96
N LEU A 50 -17.19 -28.28 -7.38
CA LEU A 50 -17.53 -27.07 -8.14
C LEU A 50 -16.36 -26.53 -8.96
N ALA A 51 -15.14 -26.58 -8.42
CA ALA A 51 -13.93 -26.19 -9.16
C ALA A 51 -13.70 -27.08 -10.40
N ARG A 52 -14.06 -28.36 -10.33
CA ARG A 52 -13.99 -29.28 -11.49
C ARG A 52 -15.13 -29.08 -12.47
N GLU A 53 -16.32 -28.73 -12.00
CA GLU A 53 -17.51 -28.54 -12.82
C GLU A 53 -18.26 -27.24 -12.45
N PRO A 54 -17.86 -26.08 -13.02
CA PRO A 54 -18.42 -24.78 -12.66
C PRO A 54 -19.92 -24.62 -12.94
N SER A 55 -20.50 -25.41 -13.86
CA SER A 55 -21.94 -25.38 -14.17
C SER A 55 -22.81 -25.77 -12.98
N LEU A 56 -22.28 -26.53 -12.01
CA LEU A 56 -23.02 -26.91 -10.81
C LEU A 56 -23.23 -25.75 -9.84
N LEU A 57 -22.51 -24.64 -10.02
CA LEU A 57 -22.56 -23.47 -9.14
C LEU A 57 -23.96 -22.84 -9.08
N GLU A 58 -24.70 -22.89 -10.18
CA GLU A 58 -26.08 -22.38 -10.27
C GLU A 58 -27.02 -23.04 -9.26
N PHE A 59 -26.77 -24.30 -8.89
CA PHE A 59 -27.62 -25.00 -7.93
C PHE A 59 -27.36 -24.61 -6.46
N PHE A 60 -26.20 -24.01 -6.17
CA PHE A 60 -25.83 -23.54 -4.83
C PHE A 60 -26.03 -22.03 -4.66
N LEU A 61 -26.39 -21.34 -5.74
CA LEU A 61 -26.86 -19.96 -5.74
C LEU A 61 -28.35 -19.95 -5.44
N GLN A 62 -28.71 -19.67 -4.19
CA GLN A 62 -30.11 -19.53 -3.81
C GLN A 62 -30.67 -18.21 -4.39
N PRO A 63 -31.88 -18.24 -4.97
CA PRO A 63 -32.58 -17.03 -5.36
C PRO A 63 -32.82 -16.14 -4.11
N PRO A 64 -32.89 -14.82 -4.29
CA PRO A 64 -33.06 -13.92 -3.18
C PRO A 64 -34.38 -14.20 -2.43
N PRO A 65 -34.36 -14.21 -1.08
CA PRO A 65 -35.54 -14.53 -0.27
C PRO A 65 -36.66 -13.49 -0.39
N GLU A 66 -36.32 -12.25 -0.75
CA GLU A 66 -37.27 -11.16 -0.97
C GLU A 66 -36.92 -10.40 -2.27
N PRO A 67 -37.90 -9.81 -2.97
CA PRO A 67 -37.65 -8.94 -4.12
C PRO A 67 -36.82 -7.72 -3.69
N GLY A 68 -35.52 -7.71 -4.04
CA GLY A 68 -34.54 -6.69 -3.65
C GLY A 68 -33.41 -7.22 -2.77
N ALA A 69 -33.52 -8.43 -2.23
CA ALA A 69 -32.41 -9.09 -1.55
C ALA A 69 -31.38 -9.63 -2.54
N ALA A 70 -30.16 -9.87 -2.08
CA ALA A 70 -29.11 -10.47 -2.88
C ALA A 70 -29.30 -12.00 -3.01
N PRO A 71 -28.90 -12.61 -4.13
CA PRO A 71 -28.78 -14.06 -4.21
C PRO A 71 -27.80 -14.55 -3.14
N ARG A 72 -28.00 -15.73 -2.56
CA ARG A 72 -27.11 -16.25 -1.51
C ARG A 72 -26.30 -17.42 -2.03
N LEU A 73 -24.97 -17.29 -2.07
CA LEU A 73 -24.10 -18.44 -2.30
C LEU A 73 -23.94 -19.20 -0.97
N LEU A 74 -24.64 -20.33 -0.86
CA LEU A 74 -24.73 -21.10 0.38
C LEU A 74 -23.36 -21.46 0.94
N LEU A 75 -22.56 -22.16 0.14
CA LEU A 75 -21.23 -22.65 0.54
C LEU A 75 -20.35 -21.52 1.07
N PHE A 76 -20.37 -20.39 0.36
CA PHE A 76 -19.64 -19.19 0.76
C PHE A 76 -20.08 -18.68 2.13
N SER A 77 -21.38 -18.45 2.31
CA SER A 77 -21.92 -17.92 3.56
C SER A 77 -21.67 -18.83 4.78
N ARG A 78 -21.50 -20.14 4.56
CA ARG A 78 -21.21 -21.11 5.62
C ARG A 78 -19.73 -21.25 5.92
N LEU A 79 -18.85 -20.97 4.97
CA LEU A 79 -17.40 -21.03 5.17
C LEU A 79 -16.82 -19.77 5.82
N VAL A 80 -17.38 -18.59 5.55
CA VAL A 80 -16.87 -17.30 6.08
C VAL A 80 -16.67 -17.29 7.61
N PRO A 81 -17.56 -17.82 8.46
CA PRO A 81 -17.35 -17.85 9.91
C PRO A 81 -16.10 -18.60 10.38
N PHE A 82 -15.56 -19.50 9.55
CA PHE A 82 -14.41 -20.33 9.89
C PHE A 82 -13.07 -19.76 9.39
N VAL A 83 -13.07 -18.66 8.63
CA VAL A 83 -11.88 -18.14 7.93
C VAL A 83 -10.73 -17.74 8.87
N HIS A 84 -11.08 -17.22 10.06
CA HIS A 84 -10.12 -16.78 11.08
C HIS A 84 -9.95 -17.81 12.22
N ARG A 85 -10.51 -19.02 12.09
CA ARG A 85 -10.26 -20.11 13.06
C ARG A 85 -8.81 -20.59 12.95
N GLU A 86 -8.27 -21.03 14.08
CA GLU A 86 -6.94 -21.63 14.15
C GLU A 86 -6.95 -23.10 13.69
N GLY A 87 -5.76 -23.61 13.35
CA GLY A 87 -5.54 -25.01 13.04
C GLY A 87 -6.02 -25.44 11.65
N THR A 88 -6.17 -26.76 11.50
CA THR A 88 -6.52 -27.43 10.23
C THR A 88 -7.89 -27.03 9.73
N LEU A 89 -8.85 -26.82 10.62
CA LEU A 89 -10.21 -26.42 10.28
C LEU A 89 -10.24 -25.05 9.58
N GLY A 90 -9.53 -24.06 10.15
CA GLY A 90 -9.43 -22.74 9.52
C GLY A 90 -8.68 -22.79 8.19
N GLN A 91 -7.60 -23.57 8.11
CA GLN A 91 -6.87 -23.74 6.86
C GLN A 91 -7.74 -24.37 5.76
N GLN A 92 -8.47 -25.43 6.10
CA GLN A 92 -9.37 -26.09 5.15
C GLN A 92 -10.51 -25.16 4.69
N ALA A 93 -11.03 -24.31 5.58
CA ALA A 93 -12.01 -23.30 5.21
C ALA A 93 -11.43 -22.25 4.25
N ARG A 94 -10.19 -21.79 4.50
CA ARG A 94 -9.46 -20.87 3.62
C ARG A 94 -9.21 -21.49 2.24
N ASP A 95 -8.71 -22.72 2.18
CA ASP A 95 -8.47 -23.43 0.92
C ASP A 95 -9.77 -23.62 0.11
N ALA A 96 -10.87 -23.96 0.78
CA ALA A 96 -12.19 -24.07 0.16
C ALA A 96 -12.71 -22.71 -0.36
N LEU A 97 -12.52 -21.63 0.40
CA LEU A 97 -12.87 -20.28 -0.03
C LEU A 97 -12.02 -19.82 -1.22
N LEU A 98 -10.74 -20.18 -1.29
CA LEU A 98 -9.88 -19.87 -2.45
C LEU A 98 -10.42 -20.51 -3.73
N LEU A 99 -10.97 -21.73 -3.67
CA LEU A 99 -11.62 -22.36 -4.82
C LEU A 99 -12.84 -21.56 -5.28
N LEU A 100 -13.67 -21.07 -4.35
CA LEU A 100 -14.81 -20.20 -4.66
C LEU A 100 -14.37 -18.84 -5.23
N MET A 101 -13.26 -18.28 -4.75
CA MET A 101 -12.67 -17.06 -5.30
C MET A 101 -12.18 -17.25 -6.73
N ALA A 102 -11.48 -18.36 -7.01
CA ALA A 102 -11.06 -18.68 -8.38
C ALA A 102 -12.27 -18.86 -9.32
N LEU A 103 -13.36 -19.50 -8.85
CA LEU A 103 -14.60 -19.59 -9.61
C LEU A 103 -15.25 -18.22 -9.89
N SER A 104 -15.09 -17.26 -8.98
CA SER A 104 -15.61 -15.90 -9.17
C SER A 104 -14.95 -15.17 -10.34
N ALA A 105 -13.69 -15.48 -10.67
CA ALA A 105 -13.01 -14.89 -11.82
C ALA A 105 -13.67 -15.29 -13.15
N GLY A 106 -14.22 -16.51 -13.23
CA GLY A 106 -14.94 -17.01 -14.40
C GLY A 106 -16.44 -16.67 -14.44
N SER A 107 -17.00 -16.16 -13.34
CA SER A 107 -18.44 -15.89 -13.20
C SER A 107 -18.71 -14.50 -12.64
N PRO A 108 -19.15 -13.53 -13.47
CA PRO A 108 -19.36 -12.16 -13.03
C PRO A 108 -20.49 -12.02 -12.01
N THR A 109 -21.47 -12.93 -12.01
CA THR A 109 -22.57 -12.95 -11.04
C THR A 109 -22.05 -13.23 -9.63
N VAL A 110 -21.13 -14.21 -9.51
CA VAL A 110 -20.50 -14.60 -8.25
C VAL A 110 -19.53 -13.53 -7.78
N GLY A 111 -18.73 -12.97 -8.70
CA GLY A 111 -17.84 -11.85 -8.41
C GLY A 111 -18.59 -10.64 -7.85
N ARG A 112 -19.72 -10.24 -8.46
CA ARG A 112 -20.59 -9.16 -7.96
C ARG A 112 -21.24 -9.51 -6.64
N TYR A 113 -21.76 -10.74 -6.48
CA TYR A 113 -22.31 -11.17 -5.20
C TYR A 113 -21.30 -11.05 -4.05
N ILE A 114 -20.07 -11.54 -4.27
CA ILE A 114 -19.02 -11.48 -3.25
C ILE A 114 -18.71 -10.02 -2.91
N ALA A 115 -18.55 -9.17 -3.93
CA ALA A 115 -18.18 -7.77 -3.74
C ALA A 115 -19.29 -6.95 -3.07
N ASP A 116 -20.52 -7.05 -3.58
CA ASP A 116 -21.60 -6.11 -3.24
C ASP A 116 -22.48 -6.63 -2.09
N HIS A 117 -22.48 -7.93 -1.79
CA HIS A 117 -23.51 -8.53 -0.93
C HIS A 117 -22.99 -9.45 0.19
N SER A 118 -21.74 -9.91 0.13
CA SER A 118 -21.27 -10.96 1.06
C SER A 118 -20.57 -10.47 2.32
N TYR A 119 -20.32 -9.15 2.45
CA TYR A 119 -19.51 -8.52 3.51
C TYR A 119 -18.11 -9.17 3.72
N PHE A 120 -17.63 -9.97 2.77
CA PHE A 120 -16.42 -10.75 2.92
C PHE A 120 -15.15 -9.90 3.05
N CYS A 121 -14.95 -8.94 2.14
CA CYS A 121 -13.78 -8.06 2.18
C CYS A 121 -13.68 -7.26 3.50
N PRO A 122 -14.77 -6.66 4.01
CA PRO A 122 -14.81 -6.10 5.36
C PRO A 122 -14.39 -7.10 6.46
N VAL A 123 -14.93 -8.33 6.42
CA VAL A 123 -14.63 -9.37 7.43
C VAL A 123 -13.15 -9.77 7.43
N LEU A 124 -12.51 -9.81 6.26
CA LEU A 124 -11.07 -10.08 6.18
C LEU A 124 -10.23 -8.92 6.74
N ALA A 125 -10.52 -7.68 6.34
CA ALA A 125 -9.75 -6.52 6.79
C ALA A 125 -9.91 -6.25 8.30
N THR A 126 -11.13 -6.38 8.82
CA THR A 126 -11.41 -6.29 10.26
C THR A 126 -10.79 -7.47 11.02
N GLY A 127 -10.78 -8.67 10.43
CA GLY A 127 -10.06 -9.82 10.94
C GLY A 127 -8.57 -9.59 11.09
N LEU A 128 -7.88 -9.08 10.06
CA LEU A 128 -6.46 -8.71 10.15
C LEU A 128 -6.21 -7.70 11.28
N SER A 129 -7.10 -6.74 11.46
CA SER A 129 -7.02 -5.74 12.53
C SER A 129 -7.16 -6.36 13.92
N ALA A 130 -8.11 -7.28 14.10
CA ALA A 130 -8.28 -8.02 15.35
C ALA A 130 -7.09 -8.93 15.64
N LEU A 131 -6.60 -9.65 14.63
CA LEU A 131 -5.42 -10.53 14.74
C LEU A 131 -4.17 -9.73 15.09
N TYR A 132 -3.97 -8.57 14.49
CA TYR A 132 -2.85 -7.68 14.84
C TYR A 132 -2.92 -7.22 16.29
N SER A 133 -4.12 -6.90 16.78
CA SER A 133 -4.33 -6.45 18.17
C SER A 133 -3.99 -7.54 19.20
N SER A 134 -4.07 -8.81 18.79
CA SER A 134 -3.68 -9.97 19.60
C SER A 134 -2.18 -10.29 19.55
N LEU A 135 -1.40 -9.60 18.72
CA LEU A 135 0.04 -9.85 18.61
C LEU A 135 0.79 -9.35 19.86
N PRO A 136 1.90 -10.01 20.23
CA PRO A 136 2.77 -9.54 21.29
C PRO A 136 3.26 -8.10 21.06
N ARG A 137 3.05 -7.23 22.03
CA ARG A 137 3.52 -5.83 21.96
C ARG A 137 5.03 -5.69 22.19
N LYS A 138 5.62 -6.72 22.77
CA LYS A 138 7.05 -6.84 23.04
C LYS A 138 7.53 -8.18 22.49
N ILE A 139 8.60 -8.16 21.71
CA ILE A 139 9.22 -9.37 21.18
C ILE A 139 10.40 -9.70 22.09
N GLU A 140 10.26 -10.77 22.86
CA GLU A 140 11.35 -11.33 23.66
C GLU A 140 12.30 -12.06 22.71
N VAL A 141 13.57 -11.67 22.70
CA VAL A 141 14.53 -12.19 21.73
C VAL A 141 15.88 -12.45 22.40
N PRO A 142 16.54 -13.56 22.06
CA PRO A 142 17.87 -13.87 22.55
C PRO A 142 18.94 -13.08 21.77
N GLY A 143 19.41 -11.96 22.32
CA GLY A 143 20.66 -11.32 21.91
C GLY A 143 20.54 -9.91 21.31
N ASP A 144 21.66 -9.19 21.34
CA ASP A 144 21.77 -7.77 20.96
C ASP A 144 21.75 -7.52 19.44
N ASP A 145 22.09 -8.53 18.62
CA ASP A 145 22.21 -8.41 17.15
C ASP A 145 20.91 -8.64 16.37
N TRP A 146 19.80 -8.82 17.09
CA TRP A 146 18.52 -9.11 16.44
C TRP A 146 17.93 -7.90 15.73
N HIS A 147 17.46 -8.13 14.50
CA HIS A 147 16.98 -7.08 13.61
C HIS A 147 15.77 -7.47 12.76
N CYS A 148 15.37 -8.75 12.70
CA CYS A 148 14.21 -9.20 11.92
C CYS A 148 13.60 -10.50 12.48
N LEU A 149 12.31 -10.72 12.19
CA LEU A 149 11.59 -11.95 12.55
C LEU A 149 11.77 -13.02 11.47
N ARG A 150 12.51 -14.08 11.78
CA ARG A 150 12.64 -15.25 10.91
C ARG A 150 11.49 -16.22 11.12
N ARG A 151 11.33 -17.17 10.19
CA ARG A 151 10.26 -18.18 10.26
C ARG A 151 10.31 -18.98 11.57
N GLU A 152 11.53 -19.30 12.02
CA GLU A 152 11.79 -19.98 13.31
C GLU A 152 11.30 -19.21 14.53
N ASP A 153 11.41 -17.87 14.51
CA ASP A 153 11.07 -17.02 15.65
C ASP A 153 9.56 -16.95 15.91
N TRP A 154 8.74 -17.06 14.86
CA TRP A 154 7.28 -16.90 14.97
C TRP A 154 6.48 -18.18 14.86
N LEU A 155 7.09 -19.30 14.43
CA LEU A 155 6.44 -20.62 14.44
C LEU A 155 5.93 -21.01 15.84
N GLY A 156 6.64 -20.59 16.89
CA GLY A 156 6.27 -20.82 18.28
C GLY A 156 5.23 -19.83 18.86
N VAL A 157 4.77 -18.85 18.07
CA VAL A 157 3.84 -17.81 18.50
C VAL A 157 2.50 -17.98 17.76
N PRO A 158 1.50 -18.66 18.36
CA PRO A 158 0.24 -19.00 17.67
C PRO A 158 -0.50 -17.81 17.07
N ALA A 159 -0.55 -16.69 17.81
CA ALA A 159 -1.21 -15.46 17.34
C ALA A 159 -0.56 -14.90 16.07
N LEU A 160 0.78 -14.95 15.97
CA LEU A 160 1.51 -14.48 14.80
C LEU A 160 1.37 -15.47 13.64
N ALA A 161 1.42 -16.78 13.89
CA ALA A 161 1.15 -17.79 12.87
C ALA A 161 -0.26 -17.66 12.27
N LEU A 162 -1.27 -17.35 13.09
CA LEU A 162 -2.64 -17.08 12.64
C LEU A 162 -2.72 -15.81 11.80
N PHE A 163 -2.06 -14.72 12.23
CA PHE A 163 -1.97 -13.49 11.45
C PHE A 163 -1.34 -13.75 10.07
N MET A 164 -0.19 -14.44 10.03
CA MET A 164 0.50 -14.75 8.79
C MET A 164 -0.37 -15.60 7.86
N SER A 165 -1.06 -16.61 8.38
CA SER A 165 -1.99 -17.43 7.59
C SER A 165 -3.15 -16.60 7.01
N SER A 166 -3.65 -15.61 7.76
CA SER A 166 -4.73 -14.72 7.30
C SER A 166 -4.23 -13.71 6.25
N LEU A 167 -3.00 -13.20 6.40
CA LEU A 167 -2.36 -12.32 5.41
C LEU A 167 -2.05 -13.07 4.11
N GLU A 168 -1.50 -14.29 4.20
CA GLU A 168 -1.25 -15.17 3.06
C GLU A 168 -2.55 -15.51 2.32
N PHE A 169 -3.65 -15.73 3.05
CA PHE A 169 -4.96 -15.92 2.44
C PHE A 169 -5.45 -14.66 1.73
N CYS A 170 -5.32 -13.46 2.31
CA CYS A 170 -5.66 -12.22 1.62
C CYS A 170 -4.84 -12.04 0.34
N ASN A 171 -3.54 -12.35 0.39
CA ASN A 171 -2.65 -12.36 -0.77
C ASN A 171 -3.16 -13.32 -1.86
N ALA A 172 -3.47 -14.56 -1.51
CA ALA A 172 -4.01 -15.55 -2.46
C ALA A 172 -5.39 -15.16 -3.02
N VAL A 173 -6.29 -14.59 -2.20
CA VAL A 173 -7.60 -14.09 -2.67
C VAL A 173 -7.41 -12.99 -3.71
N ILE A 174 -6.50 -12.04 -3.47
CA ILE A 174 -6.22 -10.95 -4.42
C ILE A 174 -5.66 -11.51 -5.74
N GLN A 175 -4.88 -12.59 -5.69
CA GLN A 175 -4.34 -13.25 -6.88
C GLN A 175 -5.43 -13.86 -7.78
N VAL A 176 -6.39 -14.58 -7.18
CA VAL A 176 -7.30 -15.46 -7.94
C VAL A 176 -8.72 -14.94 -8.12
N ALA A 177 -9.15 -13.93 -7.33
CA ALA A 177 -10.55 -13.51 -7.31
C ALA A 177 -10.95 -12.63 -8.51
N HIS A 178 -12.26 -12.40 -8.67
CA HIS A 178 -12.79 -11.43 -9.62
C HIS A 178 -12.23 -10.01 -9.37
N PRO A 179 -11.88 -9.20 -10.40
CA PRO A 179 -11.24 -7.89 -10.22
C PRO A 179 -11.96 -6.91 -9.28
N LEU A 180 -13.30 -6.95 -9.23
CA LEU A 180 -14.09 -6.15 -8.28
C LEU A 180 -13.78 -6.52 -6.82
N VAL A 181 -13.69 -7.82 -6.52
CA VAL A 181 -13.36 -8.33 -5.18
C VAL A 181 -11.92 -7.97 -4.83
N GLN A 182 -10.98 -8.11 -5.79
CA GLN A 182 -9.57 -7.73 -5.58
C GLN A 182 -9.45 -6.25 -5.19
N LYS A 183 -10.06 -5.35 -5.97
CA LYS A 183 -10.03 -3.90 -5.73
C LYS A 183 -10.62 -3.56 -4.37
N GLN A 184 -11.80 -4.12 -4.07
CA GLN A 184 -12.49 -3.84 -2.81
C GLN A 184 -11.72 -4.38 -1.60
N LEU A 185 -11.14 -5.58 -1.69
CA LEU A 185 -10.32 -6.16 -0.62
C LEU A 185 -9.09 -5.30 -0.34
N VAL A 186 -8.39 -4.86 -1.39
CA VAL A 186 -7.26 -3.92 -1.27
C VAL A 186 -7.68 -2.62 -0.58
N ASP A 187 -8.80 -2.03 -0.99
CA ASP A 187 -9.31 -0.78 -0.40
C ASP A 187 -9.68 -0.97 1.08
N TYR A 188 -10.28 -2.09 1.45
CA TYR A 188 -10.59 -2.39 2.85
C TYR A 188 -9.35 -2.70 3.69
N ILE A 189 -8.33 -3.38 3.14
CA ILE A 189 -7.06 -3.59 3.86
C ILE A 189 -6.38 -2.24 4.12
N HIS A 190 -6.36 -1.34 3.13
CA HIS A 190 -5.80 0.00 3.31
C HIS A 190 -6.54 0.80 4.38
N ASN A 191 -7.85 0.94 4.24
CA ASN A 191 -8.66 1.84 5.07
C ASN A 191 -9.07 1.22 6.42
N GLY A 192 -9.13 -0.11 6.49
CA GLY A 192 -9.59 -0.86 7.66
C GLY A 192 -8.45 -1.40 8.53
N PHE A 193 -7.27 -1.68 7.95
CA PHE A 193 -6.13 -2.23 8.70
C PHE A 193 -4.93 -1.27 8.69
N LEU A 194 -4.38 -0.93 7.51
CA LEU A 194 -3.13 -0.18 7.44
C LEU A 194 -3.23 1.21 8.09
N VAL A 195 -4.20 2.01 7.65
CA VAL A 195 -4.38 3.37 8.17
C VAL A 195 -4.74 3.40 9.66
N PRO A 196 -5.81 2.72 10.13
CA PRO A 196 -6.26 2.85 11.51
C PRO A 196 -5.47 2.02 12.52
N VAL A 197 -4.81 0.93 12.12
CA VAL A 197 -4.09 0.03 13.04
C VAL A 197 -2.57 0.22 12.90
N MET A 198 -2.03 0.00 11.71
CA MET A 198 -0.57 0.10 11.50
C MET A 198 -0.07 1.54 11.61
N GLY A 199 -0.83 2.53 11.14
CA GLY A 199 -0.47 3.95 11.18
C GLY A 199 -0.13 4.42 12.61
N PRO A 200 -1.07 4.32 13.57
CA PRO A 200 -0.83 4.66 14.96
C PRO A 200 0.25 3.80 15.63
N ALA A 201 0.29 2.49 15.34
CA ALA A 201 1.28 1.57 15.89
C ALA A 201 2.72 1.98 15.54
N LEU A 202 2.90 2.63 14.38
CA LEU A 202 4.18 3.15 13.92
C LEU A 202 4.49 4.58 14.39
N HIS A 203 3.63 5.31 15.10
CA HIS A 203 3.92 6.70 15.51
C HIS A 203 3.78 6.97 17.01
N LYS A 204 2.74 6.43 17.65
CA LYS A 204 2.34 6.79 19.02
C LYS A 204 2.35 5.57 19.94
N THR A 205 3.52 4.95 20.09
CA THR A 205 3.73 3.72 20.87
C THR A 205 5.04 3.77 21.65
N SER A 206 5.21 2.94 22.66
CA SER A 206 6.48 2.84 23.40
C SER A 206 7.62 2.37 22.48
N VAL A 207 8.90 2.58 22.86
CA VAL A 207 10.05 2.15 22.02
C VAL A 207 9.99 0.65 21.72
N GLU A 208 9.60 -0.18 22.71
CA GLU A 208 9.47 -1.63 22.54
C GLU A 208 8.36 -2.00 21.55
N GLU A 209 7.21 -1.32 21.63
CA GLU A 209 6.11 -1.48 20.67
C GLU A 209 6.45 -0.97 19.28
N MET A 210 7.24 0.11 19.16
CA MET A 210 7.75 0.59 17.87
C MET A 210 8.66 -0.45 17.24
N ILE A 211 9.54 -1.09 18.03
CA ILE A 211 10.40 -2.19 17.58
C ILE A 211 9.53 -3.35 17.08
N ALA A 212 8.55 -3.79 17.87
CA ALA A 212 7.65 -4.88 17.49
C ALA A 212 6.87 -4.57 16.20
N SER A 213 6.23 -3.39 16.15
CA SER A 213 5.43 -2.96 14.99
C SER A 213 6.27 -2.82 13.71
N THR A 214 7.52 -2.34 13.84
CA THR A 214 8.43 -2.22 12.69
C THR A 214 8.89 -3.61 12.21
N ALA A 215 9.16 -4.54 13.13
CA ALA A 215 9.51 -5.92 12.78
C ALA A 215 8.33 -6.67 12.13
N TYR A 216 7.09 -6.45 12.61
CA TYR A 216 5.89 -6.99 11.99
C TYR A 216 5.67 -6.43 10.59
N LEU A 217 5.80 -5.11 10.41
CA LEU A 217 5.70 -4.49 9.09
C LEU A 217 6.74 -5.06 8.10
N GLU A 218 8.00 -5.23 8.55
CA GLU A 218 9.05 -5.86 7.74
C GLU A 218 8.65 -7.28 7.32
N LEU A 219 8.18 -8.09 8.27
CA LEU A 219 7.73 -9.46 8.01
C LEU A 219 6.57 -9.48 7.00
N PHE A 220 5.58 -8.59 7.14
CA PHE A 220 4.43 -8.51 6.25
C PHE A 220 4.85 -8.16 4.83
N LEU A 221 5.67 -7.13 4.66
CA LEU A 221 6.20 -6.72 3.36
C LEU A 221 7.01 -7.83 2.69
N ARG A 222 7.80 -8.56 3.46
CA ARG A 222 8.60 -9.69 2.95
C ARG A 222 7.74 -10.90 2.57
N SER A 223 6.56 -11.07 3.19
CA SER A 223 5.66 -12.21 2.89
C SER A 223 4.70 -11.96 1.73
N ILE A 224 4.45 -10.71 1.35
CA ILE A 224 3.49 -10.38 0.28
C ILE A 224 4.12 -10.65 -1.08
N SER A 225 3.49 -11.50 -1.89
CA SER A 225 3.90 -11.77 -3.27
C SER A 225 3.05 -11.01 -4.30
N GLU A 226 1.78 -10.73 -3.99
CA GLU A 226 0.86 -10.13 -4.95
C GLU A 226 1.09 -8.62 -5.11
N PRO A 227 1.25 -8.13 -6.36
CA PRO A 227 1.64 -6.75 -6.62
C PRO A 227 0.58 -5.73 -6.19
N ALA A 228 -0.71 -6.09 -6.26
CA ALA A 228 -1.79 -5.19 -5.84
C ALA A 228 -1.77 -4.96 -4.32
N LEU A 229 -1.53 -6.01 -3.53
CA LEU A 229 -1.41 -5.89 -2.08
C LEU A 229 -0.11 -5.17 -1.70
N LEU A 230 1.01 -5.52 -2.34
CA LEU A 230 2.29 -4.87 -2.10
C LEU A 230 2.23 -3.37 -2.38
N ARG A 231 1.66 -2.98 -3.53
CA ARG A 231 1.43 -1.57 -3.89
C ARG A 231 0.62 -0.84 -2.82
N THR A 232 -0.30 -1.52 -2.16
CA THR A 232 -1.13 -0.93 -1.10
C THR A 232 -0.33 -0.63 0.15
N PHE A 233 0.55 -1.55 0.56
CA PHE A 233 1.49 -1.32 1.67
C PHE A 233 2.50 -0.21 1.32
N LEU A 234 3.06 -0.21 0.12
CA LEU A 234 3.99 0.83 -0.32
C LEU A 234 3.32 2.20 -0.40
N ARG A 235 2.10 2.28 -0.94
CA ARG A 235 1.29 3.50 -0.97
C ARG A 235 1.05 4.02 0.44
N PHE A 236 0.73 3.15 1.40
CA PHE A 236 0.59 3.52 2.80
C PHE A 236 1.90 4.12 3.35
N LEU A 237 3.05 3.49 3.12
CA LEU A 237 4.34 4.01 3.62
C LEU A 237 4.75 5.35 3.01
N LEU A 238 4.53 5.51 1.70
CA LEU A 238 4.98 6.69 0.95
C LEU A 238 4.01 7.88 1.07
N LEU A 239 2.70 7.63 1.14
CA LEU A 239 1.70 8.70 1.03
C LEU A 239 0.96 8.99 2.34
N HIS A 240 0.85 8.02 3.25
CA HIS A 240 0.12 8.25 4.50
C HIS A 240 0.90 9.22 5.39
N ARG A 241 0.18 10.20 5.96
CA ARG A 241 0.76 11.23 6.81
C ARG A 241 0.15 11.20 8.19
N HIS A 242 1.00 11.24 9.19
CA HIS A 242 0.62 11.37 10.60
C HIS A 242 1.29 12.63 11.15
N ASP A 243 0.50 13.55 11.74
CA ASP A 243 0.98 14.83 12.29
C ASP A 243 1.93 15.59 11.34
N THR A 244 1.59 15.61 10.05
CA THR A 244 2.31 16.22 8.91
C THR A 244 3.53 15.47 8.35
N HIS A 245 4.07 14.45 9.01
CA HIS A 245 5.17 13.66 8.46
C HIS A 245 4.66 12.41 7.75
N THR A 246 5.34 11.96 6.68
CA THR A 246 5.02 10.65 6.11
C THR A 246 5.53 9.54 7.02
N ILE A 247 4.96 8.34 6.91
CA ILE A 247 5.47 7.17 7.66
C ILE A 247 6.94 6.94 7.31
N LEU A 248 7.30 7.08 6.03
CA LEU A 248 8.68 6.97 5.57
C LEU A 248 9.61 7.95 6.30
N ASP A 249 9.23 9.22 6.43
CA ASP A 249 10.04 10.23 7.13
C ASP A 249 10.27 9.82 8.59
N THR A 250 9.23 9.33 9.27
CA THR A 250 9.31 8.84 10.65
C THR A 250 10.26 7.64 10.75
N LEU A 251 10.19 6.69 9.81
CA LEU A 251 11.08 5.53 9.76
C LEU A 251 12.54 5.94 9.48
N VAL A 252 12.78 6.93 8.62
CA VAL A 252 14.12 7.45 8.33
C VAL A 252 14.70 8.15 9.56
N ALA A 253 13.89 8.95 10.26
CA ALA A 253 14.31 9.62 11.50
C ALA A 253 14.76 8.62 12.59
N ARG A 254 14.19 7.40 12.61
CA ARG A 254 14.57 6.33 13.56
C ARG A 254 15.97 5.76 13.34
N ILE A 255 16.51 5.84 12.12
CA ILE A 255 17.89 5.37 11.81
C ILE A 255 18.92 6.18 12.62
N GLY A 256 18.64 7.46 12.90
CA GLY A 256 19.51 8.30 13.72
C GLY A 256 19.58 7.91 15.20
N SER A 257 18.76 6.96 15.66
CA SER A 257 18.78 6.51 17.06
C SER A 257 19.84 5.41 17.28
N ASN A 258 20.62 5.47 18.36
CA ASN A 258 21.66 4.46 18.68
C ASN A 258 21.07 3.22 19.38
N SER A 259 19.97 2.69 18.87
CA SER A 259 19.18 1.66 19.56
C SER A 259 18.79 0.51 18.63
N ARG A 260 18.28 -0.57 19.22
CA ARG A 260 17.67 -1.71 18.49
C ARG A 260 16.60 -1.29 17.49
N LEU A 261 15.93 -0.15 17.73
CA LEU A 261 14.97 0.43 16.77
C LEU A 261 15.63 0.82 15.44
N CYS A 262 16.88 1.30 15.47
CA CYS A 262 17.64 1.57 14.25
C CYS A 262 17.93 0.29 13.47
N MET A 263 18.39 -0.77 14.14
CA MET A 263 18.68 -2.06 13.50
C MET A 263 17.45 -2.65 12.79
N VAL A 264 16.29 -2.65 13.47
CA VAL A 264 15.04 -3.15 12.88
C VAL A 264 14.56 -2.24 11.74
N SER A 265 14.71 -0.92 11.88
CA SER A 265 14.37 0.02 10.79
C SER A 265 15.27 -0.19 9.56
N LEU A 266 16.58 -0.42 9.77
CA LEU A 266 17.51 -0.75 8.68
C LEU A 266 17.16 -2.08 8.01
N SER A 267 16.69 -3.08 8.77
CA SER A 267 16.19 -4.33 8.20
C SER A 267 14.96 -4.09 7.31
N LEU A 268 14.01 -3.26 7.76
CA LEU A 268 12.86 -2.86 6.95
C LEU A 268 13.31 -2.14 5.67
N PHE A 269 14.27 -1.21 5.75
CA PHE A 269 14.80 -0.53 4.56
C PHE A 269 15.50 -1.47 3.60
N ARG A 270 16.24 -2.46 4.11
CA ARG A 270 16.82 -3.52 3.27
C ARG A 270 15.73 -4.27 2.51
N THR A 271 14.65 -4.65 3.19
CA THR A 271 13.50 -5.30 2.53
C THR A 271 12.88 -4.39 1.47
N LEU A 272 12.63 -3.11 1.78
CA LEU A 272 12.08 -2.13 0.84
C LEU A 272 12.96 -1.91 -0.40
N LEU A 273 14.27 -1.82 -0.23
CA LEU A 273 15.22 -1.66 -1.34
C LEU A 273 15.29 -2.92 -2.21
N ASN A 274 15.20 -4.11 -1.60
CA ASN A 274 15.18 -5.38 -2.30
C ASN A 274 13.90 -5.60 -3.13
N LEU A 275 12.83 -4.83 -2.89
CA LEU A 275 11.64 -4.84 -3.76
C LEU A 275 11.92 -4.20 -5.13
N SER A 276 13.01 -3.45 -5.29
CA SER A 276 13.38 -2.76 -6.53
C SER A 276 12.27 -1.86 -7.12
N CYS A 277 11.36 -1.37 -6.27
CA CYS A 277 10.28 -0.49 -6.68
C CYS A 277 10.82 0.92 -6.97
N GLU A 278 10.52 1.46 -8.15
CA GLU A 278 10.98 2.77 -8.59
C GLU A 278 10.59 3.88 -7.61
N ASP A 279 9.33 3.93 -7.17
CA ASP A 279 8.85 4.96 -6.23
C ASP A 279 9.62 4.93 -4.89
N VAL A 280 9.92 3.73 -4.40
CA VAL A 280 10.67 3.53 -3.16
C VAL A 280 12.13 3.95 -3.34
N LEU A 281 12.77 3.53 -4.42
CA LEU A 281 14.13 3.93 -4.77
C LEU A 281 14.24 5.44 -4.97
N LEU A 282 13.23 6.04 -5.61
CA LEU A 282 13.13 7.47 -5.80
C LEU A 282 13.07 8.20 -4.46
N GLN A 283 12.15 7.82 -3.57
CA GLN A 283 11.98 8.50 -2.30
C GLN A 283 13.14 8.28 -1.32
N LEU A 284 13.75 7.09 -1.30
CA LEU A 284 14.81 6.76 -0.34
C LEU A 284 16.22 7.11 -0.81
N VAL A 285 16.49 6.99 -2.11
CA VAL A 285 17.85 7.06 -2.65
C VAL A 285 17.98 8.17 -3.69
N LEU A 286 17.26 8.06 -4.81
CA LEU A 286 17.50 8.91 -5.97
C LEU A 286 17.16 10.37 -5.69
N ARG A 287 16.11 10.67 -4.91
CA ARG A 287 15.75 12.05 -4.51
C ARG A 287 16.92 12.81 -3.85
N TYR A 288 17.82 12.11 -3.16
CA TYR A 288 18.99 12.71 -2.51
C TYR A 288 20.24 12.71 -3.38
N LEU A 289 20.35 11.76 -4.32
CA LEU A 289 21.51 11.63 -5.22
C LEU A 289 21.37 12.42 -6.52
N VAL A 290 20.18 12.47 -7.11
CA VAL A 290 19.88 13.12 -8.40
C VAL A 290 20.23 14.61 -8.44
N PRO A 291 20.06 15.40 -7.36
CA PRO A 291 20.56 16.78 -7.33
C PRO A 291 22.09 16.92 -7.30
N CYS A 292 22.83 15.82 -7.17
CA CYS A 292 24.29 15.75 -7.08
C CYS A 292 24.91 16.71 -6.03
N ASN A 293 24.20 17.00 -4.95
CA ASN A 293 24.69 17.87 -3.87
C ASN A 293 25.92 17.27 -3.15
N HIS A 294 26.09 15.95 -3.23
CA HIS A 294 27.21 15.21 -2.64
C HIS A 294 28.48 15.22 -3.52
N VAL A 295 28.37 15.63 -4.80
CA VAL A 295 29.51 15.68 -5.73
C VAL A 295 30.22 17.02 -5.58
N MET A 296 31.56 17.00 -5.53
CA MET A 296 32.37 18.21 -5.50
C MET A 296 32.08 19.10 -6.71
N LEU A 297 32.01 20.43 -6.49
CA LEU A 297 31.67 21.40 -7.54
C LEU A 297 32.55 21.28 -8.80
N SER A 298 33.83 20.92 -8.64
CA SER A 298 34.77 20.69 -9.74
C SER A 298 34.43 19.47 -10.62
N GLN A 299 33.72 18.49 -10.07
CA GLN A 299 33.35 17.24 -10.74
C GLN A 299 31.91 17.27 -11.29
N LYS A 300 31.09 18.25 -10.89
CA LYS A 300 29.71 18.41 -11.37
C LYS A 300 29.60 18.54 -12.90
N PRO A 301 30.49 19.25 -13.62
CA PRO A 301 30.43 19.32 -15.09
C PRO A 301 30.63 17.97 -15.80
N ALA A 302 31.20 16.97 -15.11
CA ALA A 302 31.38 15.62 -15.66
C ALA A 302 30.11 14.76 -15.54
N VAL A 303 29.13 15.18 -14.73
CA VAL A 303 27.83 14.53 -14.58
C VAL A 303 26.87 15.14 -15.60
N ARG A 304 26.49 14.38 -16.63
CA ARG A 304 25.70 14.87 -17.77
C ARG A 304 24.26 15.25 -17.40
N ASP A 305 23.64 14.51 -16.48
CA ASP A 305 22.23 14.68 -16.10
C ASP A 305 22.13 15.17 -14.64
N VAL A 306 22.45 16.46 -14.42
CA VAL A 306 22.12 17.12 -13.15
C VAL A 306 20.65 17.54 -13.22
N ASP A 307 19.83 17.14 -12.25
CA ASP A 307 18.44 17.59 -12.17
C ASP A 307 18.35 19.09 -11.89
N LEU A 308 18.30 19.86 -12.97
CA LEU A 308 18.12 21.31 -12.96
C LEU A 308 16.66 21.70 -12.68
N TYR A 309 15.70 20.81 -12.94
CA TYR A 309 14.28 21.15 -13.02
C TYR A 309 13.44 20.63 -11.87
N GLY A 310 13.88 19.66 -11.07
CA GLY A 310 13.10 19.10 -9.95
C GLY A 310 12.74 20.15 -8.89
N ARG A 311 13.69 21.03 -8.54
CA ARG A 311 13.40 22.18 -7.64
C ARG A 311 12.47 23.21 -8.28
N ALA A 312 12.56 23.39 -9.60
CA ALA A 312 11.67 24.29 -10.34
C ALA A 312 10.25 23.71 -10.43
N ALA A 313 10.12 22.39 -10.60
CA ALA A 313 8.87 21.66 -10.60
C ALA A 313 8.19 21.72 -9.22
N ASP A 314 8.92 21.49 -8.12
CA ASP A 314 8.38 21.66 -6.76
C ASP A 314 7.87 23.09 -6.54
N LYS A 315 8.63 24.11 -6.99
CA LYS A 315 8.20 25.50 -6.92
C LYS A 315 6.94 25.73 -7.77
N PHE A 316 6.89 25.20 -8.99
CA PHE A 316 5.72 25.31 -9.86
C PHE A 316 4.48 24.62 -9.28
N LEU A 317 4.62 23.43 -8.71
CA LEU A 317 3.57 22.72 -8.00
C LEU A 317 3.12 23.46 -6.74
N SER A 318 4.04 24.12 -6.02
CA SER A 318 3.72 24.95 -4.86
C SER A 318 2.86 26.16 -5.22
N LEU A 319 2.98 26.65 -6.46
CA LEU A 319 2.18 27.75 -7.01
C LEU A 319 0.79 27.31 -7.47
N ILE A 320 0.46 26.01 -7.46
CA ILE A 320 -0.89 25.53 -7.79
C ILE A 320 -1.88 26.16 -6.79
N PRO A 321 -2.84 26.97 -7.27
CA PRO A 321 -3.84 27.59 -6.42
C PRO A 321 -4.61 26.55 -5.62
N ARG A 322 -4.97 26.87 -4.37
CA ARG A 322 -5.68 25.93 -3.49
C ARG A 322 -7.00 25.44 -4.08
N CYS A 323 -7.64 26.22 -4.95
CA CYS A 323 -8.86 25.85 -5.67
C CYS A 323 -8.64 24.78 -6.76
N CYS A 324 -7.41 24.61 -7.26
CA CYS A 324 -7.04 23.59 -8.25
C CYS A 324 -6.54 22.29 -7.62
N ARG A 325 -6.33 22.26 -6.30
CA ARG A 325 -6.04 21.02 -5.57
C ARG A 325 -7.33 20.23 -5.47
N HIS A 326 -7.46 19.15 -6.24
CA HIS A 326 -8.62 18.26 -6.14
C HIS A 326 -8.77 17.80 -4.69
N HIS A 327 -9.84 18.30 -4.05
CA HIS A 327 -10.24 17.93 -2.72
C HIS A 327 -10.78 16.49 -2.78
N ALA A 328 -9.93 15.49 -2.50
CA ALA A 328 -10.44 14.25 -1.95
C ALA A 328 -11.18 14.63 -0.66
N PRO A 329 -12.41 14.12 -0.40
CA PRO A 329 -13.24 14.59 0.70
C PRO A 329 -12.49 14.41 2.02
N SER A 330 -12.11 15.52 2.65
CA SER A 330 -11.54 15.51 4.00
C SER A 330 -12.66 15.34 5.04
N PRO A 331 -12.42 14.62 6.15
CA PRO A 331 -13.39 14.46 7.23
C PRO A 331 -13.73 15.79 7.91
N PRO A 332 -14.86 15.89 8.64
CA PRO A 332 -15.33 17.13 9.25
C PRO A 332 -14.29 17.69 10.23
N ARG A 333 -14.11 19.01 10.17
CA ARG A 333 -13.22 19.79 11.04
C ARG A 333 -13.51 19.53 12.52
N PRO A 334 -12.48 19.48 13.40
CA PRO A 334 -12.71 19.43 14.84
C PRO A 334 -13.21 20.79 15.32
N GLU A 335 -14.43 20.81 15.87
CA GLU A 335 -14.92 21.90 16.70
C GLU A 335 -14.03 22.02 17.94
N HIS A 336 -13.67 23.25 18.28
CA HIS A 336 -12.94 23.59 19.49
C HIS A 336 -13.78 23.22 20.72
N ALA A 337 -13.52 22.06 21.31
CA ALA A 337 -14.00 21.74 22.66
C ALA A 337 -13.11 22.44 23.69
N SER A 338 -13.62 23.58 24.17
CA SER A 338 -13.20 24.24 25.40
C SER A 338 -13.24 23.27 26.58
N TRP A 339 -12.09 23.00 27.20
CA TRP A 339 -12.04 22.38 28.52
C TRP A 339 -11.21 23.20 29.50
N ALA A 340 -11.72 23.20 30.73
CA ALA A 340 -11.60 24.20 31.76
C ALA A 340 -10.19 24.37 32.36
N ARG A 341 -9.90 25.62 32.77
CA ARG A 341 -8.83 25.95 33.71
C ARG A 341 -9.17 25.40 35.10
N GLY A 342 -8.24 24.64 35.68
CA GLY A 342 -8.15 24.40 37.12
C GLY A 342 -6.88 25.07 37.69
N PRO A 343 -6.92 25.64 38.91
CA PRO A 343 -5.87 26.52 39.43
C PRO A 343 -4.75 25.76 40.15
N GLY A 344 -3.51 26.19 39.96
CA GLY A 344 -2.32 25.65 40.65
C GLY A 344 -1.02 26.18 40.06
N SER A 345 -0.65 27.40 40.48
CA SER A 345 0.63 28.10 40.23
C SER A 345 1.88 27.30 40.69
N PRO A 346 3.15 27.77 40.48
CA PRO A 346 3.58 29.06 39.94
C PRO A 346 4.70 29.04 38.87
N SER A 347 4.84 30.22 38.28
CA SER A 347 5.92 30.75 37.46
C SER A 347 7.31 30.66 38.09
N VAL A 348 8.33 30.43 37.26
CA VAL A 348 9.69 30.87 37.54
C VAL A 348 10.22 31.58 36.31
N ASP A 349 10.44 32.89 36.46
CA ASP A 349 11.19 33.74 35.56
C ASP A 349 12.70 33.44 35.65
N SER A 350 13.41 33.96 34.64
CA SER A 350 14.81 34.40 34.67
C SER A 350 15.83 33.50 33.96
N SER A 351 16.12 33.91 32.73
CA SER A 351 17.45 34.38 32.30
C SER A 351 18.65 33.87 33.10
N SER A 352 19.40 32.93 32.51
CA SER A 352 20.87 32.93 32.50
C SER A 352 21.38 31.86 31.54
N VAL A 353 21.90 32.26 30.38
CA VAL A 353 22.77 31.38 29.59
C VAL A 353 24.15 32.04 29.51
N VAL A 354 25.00 31.53 30.38
CA VAL A 354 26.44 31.67 30.38
C VAL A 354 26.99 31.07 29.08
N THR A 355 27.78 31.85 28.35
CA THR A 355 28.56 31.40 27.18
C THR A 355 29.84 30.69 27.63
N VAL A 356 29.99 29.40 27.29
CA VAL A 356 31.26 28.63 27.38
C VAL A 356 31.37 27.70 26.14
N PRO A 357 32.58 27.45 25.59
CA PRO A 357 32.81 27.36 24.15
C PRO A 357 32.76 25.95 23.54
N ARG A 358 32.61 25.92 22.21
CA ARG A 358 32.69 24.74 21.32
C ARG A 358 34.03 24.00 21.47
N PRO A 359 34.04 22.65 21.54
CA PRO A 359 35.24 21.87 21.27
C PRO A 359 35.41 21.62 19.75
N SER A 360 36.61 21.93 19.28
CA SER A 360 37.11 21.75 17.91
C SER A 360 37.30 20.27 17.58
N THR A 361 36.75 19.79 16.47
CA THR A 361 37.02 18.45 15.93
C THR A 361 38.18 18.50 14.92
N PRO A 362 39.10 17.52 14.93
CA PRO A 362 40.22 17.48 14.00
C PRO A 362 39.80 16.95 12.61
N SER A 363 40.39 17.55 11.57
CA SER A 363 40.14 17.30 10.15
C SER A 363 40.47 15.87 9.70
N ARG A 364 39.54 15.23 8.98
CA ARG A 364 39.66 13.92 8.33
C ARG A 364 40.57 13.91 7.08
N LEU A 365 41.83 14.33 7.24
CA LEU A 365 42.87 14.17 6.21
C LEU A 365 44.06 13.29 6.67
N ALA A 366 44.04 12.79 7.90
CA ALA A 366 45.15 11.99 8.46
C ALA A 366 44.99 10.46 8.31
N LEU A 367 43.97 9.96 7.61
CA LEU A 367 43.68 8.50 7.54
C LEU A 367 43.88 7.84 6.18
N PHE A 368 44.44 8.54 5.18
CA PHE A 368 44.72 7.96 3.86
C PHE A 368 46.22 7.93 3.47
N LEU A 369 47.12 8.10 4.43
CA LEU A 369 48.57 8.13 4.21
C LEU A 369 49.35 6.99 4.90
N ARG A 370 48.69 5.89 5.28
CA ARG A 370 49.37 4.76 5.93
C ARG A 370 48.99 3.37 5.42
N GLN A 371 48.91 3.19 4.10
CA GLN A 371 48.80 1.84 3.53
C GLN A 371 49.44 1.66 2.14
N GLN A 372 50.56 2.32 1.87
CA GLN A 372 51.44 1.97 0.75
C GLN A 372 52.89 1.90 1.21
N SER A 373 53.27 0.74 1.74
CA SER A 373 54.66 0.27 1.75
C SER A 373 54.62 -1.25 1.89
N LEU A 374 54.85 -1.95 0.77
CA LEU A 374 55.53 -3.24 0.63
C LEU A 374 55.29 -3.79 -0.79
N GLY A 375 56.35 -3.83 -1.61
CA GLY A 375 56.43 -4.65 -2.82
C GLY A 375 56.73 -3.90 -4.14
N GLY A 376 58.01 -3.72 -4.48
CA GLY A 376 58.47 -3.56 -5.88
C GLY A 376 58.33 -4.89 -6.65
N SER A 377 58.55 -5.03 -7.96
CA SER A 377 59.26 -4.28 -8.99
C SER A 377 58.82 -4.86 -10.35
N GLU A 378 58.72 -4.04 -11.41
CA GLU A 378 59.22 -4.29 -12.80
C GLU A 378 58.44 -3.50 -13.88
N SER A 379 59.18 -2.56 -14.51
CA SER A 379 59.19 -1.96 -15.88
C SER A 379 57.93 -1.69 -16.76
N PRO A 380 58.00 -0.69 -17.69
CA PRO A 380 56.84 -0.01 -18.27
C PRO A 380 56.63 -0.18 -19.81
N VAL A 381 55.55 0.45 -20.32
CA VAL A 381 55.27 0.93 -21.72
C VAL A 381 54.31 0.05 -22.58
N PRO A 382 53.45 0.58 -23.50
CA PRO A 382 52.61 1.80 -23.50
C PRO A 382 51.10 1.54 -23.82
N ALA A 383 50.29 2.59 -23.73
CA ALA A 383 48.85 2.62 -24.07
C ALA A 383 48.52 2.42 -25.57
N PRO A 384 47.30 1.95 -25.89
CA PRO A 384 46.58 2.33 -27.11
C PRO A 384 45.24 3.03 -26.76
N ARG A 385 45.07 4.31 -27.07
CA ARG A 385 44.42 4.85 -28.29
C ARG A 385 43.02 4.27 -28.58
N SER A 386 42.01 5.11 -28.35
CA SER A 386 40.63 4.95 -28.80
C SER A 386 40.49 5.09 -30.32
N PRO A 387 39.55 4.37 -30.94
CA PRO A 387 38.80 4.83 -32.11
C PRO A 387 37.30 4.85 -31.75
N GLY A 388 36.50 5.87 -32.07
CA GLY A 388 36.39 6.55 -33.35
C GLY A 388 35.13 6.03 -34.06
N LEU A 389 34.05 6.82 -33.99
CA LEU A 389 32.76 6.58 -34.65
C LEU A 389 32.92 6.41 -36.16
N ALA A 390 32.33 5.35 -36.74
CA ALA A 390 32.03 5.29 -38.16
C ALA A 390 30.81 4.37 -38.43
N ALA A 391 30.08 4.75 -39.48
CA ALA A 391 28.71 4.40 -39.83
C ALA A 391 28.45 2.94 -40.28
N SER A 392 27.19 2.53 -40.19
CA SER A 392 26.62 1.34 -40.84
C SER A 392 26.66 1.44 -42.38
N PRO A 393 26.68 0.29 -43.08
CA PRO A 393 25.54 -0.06 -43.93
C PRO A 393 25.16 -1.57 -43.90
N ALA A 394 24.09 -1.89 -44.62
CA ALA A 394 23.13 -2.98 -44.41
C ALA A 394 23.40 -4.34 -45.14
N SER A 395 22.53 -5.33 -44.80
CA SER A 395 22.11 -6.56 -45.54
C SER A 395 23.02 -7.81 -45.38
N SER A 396 22.62 -9.08 -45.09
CA SER A 396 21.37 -9.87 -44.92
C SER A 396 21.73 -11.23 -44.20
N PRO A 397 20.96 -12.34 -44.24
CA PRO A 397 19.75 -12.70 -43.48
C PRO A 397 19.85 -14.00 -42.62
N GLY A 398 18.95 -14.16 -41.63
CA GLY A 398 18.35 -15.47 -41.29
C GLY A 398 18.82 -16.24 -40.03
N ARG A 399 18.10 -16.09 -38.91
CA ARG A 399 17.57 -17.21 -38.08
C ARG A 399 16.68 -16.69 -36.93
N ARG A 400 15.44 -17.20 -36.86
CA ARG A 400 14.52 -17.06 -35.70
C ARG A 400 14.95 -18.01 -34.55
N PRO A 401 14.65 -17.64 -33.30
CA PRO A 401 13.60 -18.34 -32.55
C PRO A 401 12.53 -17.39 -31.97
N SER A 402 11.41 -17.96 -31.54
CA SER A 402 10.13 -17.34 -31.15
C SER A 402 10.01 -17.03 -29.63
N PRO A 403 8.86 -16.51 -29.17
CA PRO A 403 8.66 -15.15 -28.65
C PRO A 403 8.93 -15.04 -27.13
N VAL A 404 9.77 -14.08 -26.77
CA VAL A 404 9.93 -13.57 -25.40
C VAL A 404 9.00 -12.37 -25.26
N GLU A 405 8.35 -12.25 -24.10
CA GLU A 405 7.42 -11.21 -23.69
C GLU A 405 7.80 -9.81 -24.20
N GLU A 406 6.83 -9.17 -24.83
CA GLU A 406 6.94 -7.85 -25.47
C GLU A 406 7.36 -6.76 -24.45
N PRO A 407 8.32 -5.89 -24.78
CA PRO A 407 8.65 -4.67 -24.02
C PRO A 407 7.54 -3.60 -24.00
N GLY A 408 6.40 -3.85 -24.63
CA GLY A 408 5.34 -2.86 -24.88
C GLY A 408 4.59 -2.39 -23.63
N GLU A 409 4.48 -3.20 -22.58
CA GLU A 409 3.69 -2.83 -21.38
C GLU A 409 4.30 -1.68 -20.58
N LEU A 410 5.63 -1.54 -20.58
CA LEU A 410 6.34 -0.44 -19.92
C LEU A 410 6.22 0.87 -20.72
N GLU A 411 6.31 0.79 -22.05
CA GLU A 411 6.05 1.94 -22.93
C GLU A 411 4.59 2.37 -22.87
N ASP A 412 3.64 1.42 -22.80
CA ASP A 412 2.22 1.72 -22.68
C ASP A 412 1.89 2.46 -21.38
N ASN A 413 2.51 2.07 -20.26
CA ASN A 413 2.31 2.74 -18.96
C ASN A 413 2.92 4.15 -18.94
N TYR A 414 4.11 4.32 -19.54
CA TYR A 414 4.74 5.64 -19.65
C TYR A 414 3.96 6.58 -20.60
N LEU A 415 3.48 6.05 -21.72
CA LEU A 415 2.65 6.80 -22.67
C LEU A 415 1.28 7.15 -22.07
N GLU A 416 0.70 6.28 -21.24
CA GLU A 416 -0.53 6.55 -20.51
C GLU A 416 -0.34 7.66 -19.46
N TYR A 417 0.75 7.61 -18.70
CA TYR A 417 1.17 8.70 -17.81
C TYR A 417 1.32 10.04 -18.56
N LEU A 418 2.03 10.06 -19.69
CA LEU A 418 2.20 11.28 -20.48
C LEU A 418 0.87 11.80 -21.04
N ARG A 419 -0.04 10.91 -21.45
CA ARG A 419 -1.40 11.30 -21.89
C ARG A 419 -2.20 11.88 -20.74
N GLU A 420 -2.12 11.32 -19.54
CA GLU A 420 -2.81 11.85 -18.36
C GLU A 420 -2.23 13.21 -17.94
N ALA A 421 -0.90 13.35 -17.90
CA ALA A 421 -0.22 14.60 -17.63
C ALA A 421 -0.64 15.69 -18.64
N ARG A 422 -0.68 15.36 -19.93
CA ARG A 422 -1.15 16.28 -20.99
C ARG A 422 -2.62 16.68 -20.81
N ARG A 423 -3.49 15.72 -20.47
CA ARG A 423 -4.91 16.00 -20.13
C ARG A 423 -5.03 16.89 -18.89
N GLY A 424 -4.12 16.76 -17.92
CA GLY A 424 -4.03 17.62 -16.74
C GLY A 424 -3.70 19.06 -17.13
N VAL A 425 -2.65 19.24 -17.94
CA VAL A 425 -2.25 20.55 -18.47
C VAL A 425 -3.39 21.18 -19.29
N ASP A 426 -4.02 20.43 -20.19
CA ASP A 426 -5.15 20.93 -21.00
C ASP A 426 -6.37 21.34 -20.16
N ARG A 427 -6.61 20.64 -19.04
CA ARG A 427 -7.65 21.02 -18.09
C ARG A 427 -7.29 22.31 -17.35
N CYS A 428 -6.04 22.44 -16.88
CA CYS A 428 -5.55 23.69 -16.29
C CYS A 428 -5.63 24.86 -17.28
N VAL A 429 -5.16 24.69 -18.52
CA VAL A 429 -5.24 25.72 -19.56
C VAL A 429 -6.69 26.14 -19.78
N ARG A 430 -7.63 25.19 -19.89
CA ARG A 430 -9.06 25.51 -20.02
C ARG A 430 -9.62 26.24 -18.80
N ALA A 431 -9.26 25.83 -17.59
CA ALA A 431 -9.68 26.49 -16.35
C ALA A 431 -9.09 27.91 -16.21
N CYS A 432 -7.90 28.14 -16.77
CA CYS A 432 -7.26 29.46 -16.82
C CYS A 432 -7.80 30.34 -17.97
N ARG A 433 -8.65 29.84 -18.89
CA ARG A 433 -9.22 30.67 -19.98
C ARG A 433 -10.16 31.77 -19.49
N THR A 434 -10.74 31.61 -18.30
CA THR A 434 -11.58 32.62 -17.65
C THR A 434 -10.79 33.57 -16.75
N TRP A 435 -9.46 33.47 -16.73
CA TRP A 435 -8.63 34.44 -16.03
C TRP A 435 -8.59 35.74 -16.84
N SER A 436 -9.40 36.71 -16.40
CA SER A 436 -9.51 38.04 -16.99
C SER A 436 -8.51 39.05 -16.42
N ALA A 437 -7.82 38.70 -15.32
CA ALA A 437 -6.87 39.58 -14.64
C ALA A 437 -5.43 39.02 -14.72
N PRO A 438 -4.41 39.89 -14.90
CA PRO A 438 -3.01 39.50 -14.72
C PRO A 438 -2.77 39.03 -13.27
N TYR A 439 -2.02 37.93 -13.10
CA TYR A 439 -1.71 37.40 -11.77
C TYR A 439 -0.71 38.32 -11.07
N ASP A 440 -1.19 39.12 -10.12
CA ASP A 440 -0.45 40.10 -9.33
C ASP A 440 -0.04 39.57 -7.94
N GLY A 441 -0.39 38.31 -7.61
CA GLY A 441 -0.07 37.69 -6.33
C GLY A 441 -1.00 38.06 -5.17
N GLU A 442 -1.98 38.92 -5.41
CA GLU A 442 -3.04 39.28 -4.45
C GLU A 442 -4.21 38.28 -4.54
N ARG A 443 -4.96 38.10 -3.45
CA ARG A 443 -6.18 37.27 -3.51
C ARG A 443 -7.28 38.07 -4.20
N PRO A 444 -7.82 37.63 -5.36
CA PRO A 444 -8.96 38.32 -5.93
C PRO A 444 -10.13 38.26 -4.94
N PRO A 445 -10.85 39.38 -4.71
CA PRO A 445 -12.05 39.37 -3.88
C PRO A 445 -13.07 38.41 -4.51
N PRO A 446 -13.91 37.72 -3.71
CA PRO A 446 -14.90 36.81 -4.24
C PRO A 446 -15.88 37.61 -5.12
N GLU A 447 -15.89 37.34 -6.43
CA GLU A 447 -16.85 37.97 -7.33
C GLU A 447 -18.29 37.62 -6.90
N PRO A 448 -19.20 38.60 -6.89
CA PRO A 448 -20.62 38.34 -6.67
C PRO A 448 -21.18 37.54 -7.85
N SER A 449 -21.95 36.50 -7.53
CA SER A 449 -22.60 35.60 -8.47
C SER A 449 -23.41 36.36 -9.55
N PRO A 450 -23.43 35.89 -10.81
CA PRO A 450 -24.14 36.57 -11.87
C PRO A 450 -25.59 36.09 -11.91
N VAL A 451 -26.45 36.57 -11.00
CA VAL A 451 -27.90 36.47 -11.16
C VAL A 451 -28.60 37.74 -10.62
N GLY A 452 -28.87 38.67 -11.54
CA GLY A 452 -30.08 39.49 -11.57
C GLY A 452 -30.20 40.69 -10.62
N SER A 453 -30.13 41.91 -11.16
CA SER A 453 -31.35 42.67 -11.49
C SER A 453 -31.02 44.04 -12.08
N ARG A 454 -31.74 44.36 -13.15
CA ARG A 454 -31.82 45.67 -13.78
C ARG A 454 -32.46 46.70 -12.84
N THR A 455 -32.25 47.97 -13.21
CA THR A 455 -32.89 49.24 -12.78
C THR A 455 -32.04 50.03 -11.76
N LYS A 456 -31.81 51.34 -11.90
CA LYS A 456 -32.50 52.40 -12.67
C LYS A 456 -31.56 53.60 -12.87
N LYS A 457 -31.72 54.29 -14.00
CA LYS A 457 -31.20 55.64 -14.33
C LYS A 457 -31.25 56.61 -13.15
N ARG A 458 -30.22 57.45 -13.00
CA ARG A 458 -30.41 58.91 -12.82
C ARG A 458 -29.20 59.69 -13.32
N SER A 459 -29.46 60.43 -14.39
CA SER A 459 -28.75 61.59 -14.89
C SER A 459 -28.54 62.66 -13.83
N LEU A 460 -27.42 63.39 -13.89
CA LEU A 460 -27.33 64.82 -13.55
C LEU A 460 -26.23 65.45 -14.42
N LEU A 461 -26.64 66.42 -15.25
CA LEU A 461 -25.82 67.42 -15.93
C LEU A 461 -25.36 68.50 -14.92
N PRO A 462 -24.43 69.41 -15.29
CA PRO A 462 -23.70 70.26 -14.35
C PRO A 462 -24.46 71.54 -13.99
N GLU A 463 -24.19 72.11 -12.82
CA GLU A 463 -24.50 73.51 -12.49
C GLU A 463 -23.19 74.27 -12.27
N GLU A 464 -22.96 75.27 -13.12
CA GLU A 464 -22.29 76.51 -12.75
C GLU A 464 -23.37 77.60 -12.74
N ASP A 465 -23.43 78.36 -11.64
CA ASP A 465 -23.76 79.79 -11.61
C ASP A 465 -22.72 80.46 -10.69
#